data_AF-M7WVW7-F1
#
_entry.id   AF-M7WVW7-F1
#
_cell.length_a   1.000
_cell.length_b   1.000
_cell.length_c   1.000
_cell.angle_alpha   90.00
_cell.angle_beta   90.00
_cell.angle_gamma   90.00
#
_symmetry.space_group_name_H-M   'P 1'
#
loop_
_entity.id
_entity.type
_entity.pdbx_description
1 polymer ?
#
loop_
_entity_poly.entity_id
_entity_poly.type
_entity_poly.pdbx_seq_one_letter_code
_entity_poly.pdbx_strand_id
1 'polypeptide(L)'
;MAEVYARQQIFDLAKSSYERAIELAEDDATRERYQASLKTTKEAEEKAKSQNQGPRAASRPVAEMQQRRRHGVVAVLVPSPPDGHEGSPGGHQEDSRHRPIQDQPRLARPFPHPECLIADDMTFTLEHGDEPGFPIPDKIITLTKAELQQGGCLKYFTNAIWAPQDMIADLNSRIATEGRQHIRKATSSLIHERIVSAGVLRFNPQGVASAVHDLKLAIALLDEGNRVWSNERFADRGSTFKPTFVRNARVLLMQTLVLATRDMKTAAAKRAYKPEDVEEIANRVIREHPPEDWHPRDGSTMRVCYSAYPVWEAYLARGYVWGIRAGVPLLEVQPRKYAFADLTAAKNAAEAYDKAAAILEDEAPDFTRYCFVLWYAIHWRLRAGGLSVRKLRSRVNKAKEATEETKRFVDDIEDSFRDIRKFCKQQLKILNESLPSAPPGITDRNTIKPIPTLNCKGLPRSFNTASLNDQQEFGRLPGDIGCIDQRG
;
A
#
# COMPACT_ATOMS: atom_id res chain seq x y z
N MET A 1 -6.90 19.45 -21.81
CA MET A 1 -5.43 19.44 -21.91
C MET A 1 -4.82 18.28 -21.14
N ALA A 2 -5.13 18.05 -19.85
CA ALA A 2 -4.59 16.91 -19.09
C ALA A 2 -5.02 15.51 -19.60
N GLU A 3 -6.26 15.32 -20.05
CA GLU A 3 -6.70 14.07 -20.73
C GLU A 3 -5.89 13.79 -22.01
N VAL A 4 -5.56 14.86 -22.74
CA VAL A 4 -4.73 14.78 -23.95
C VAL A 4 -3.29 14.42 -23.56
N TYR A 5 -2.75 14.97 -22.47
CA TYR A 5 -1.41 14.65 -21.98
C TYR A 5 -1.29 13.25 -21.36
N ALA A 6 -2.29 12.77 -20.61
CA ALA A 6 -2.29 11.41 -20.06
C ALA A 6 -2.42 10.36 -21.17
N ARG A 7 -3.29 10.61 -22.16
CA ARG A 7 -3.33 9.78 -23.37
C ARG A 7 -2.03 9.86 -24.15
N GLN A 8 -1.42 11.05 -24.27
CA GLN A 8 -0.12 11.22 -24.92
C GLN A 8 0.99 10.44 -24.18
N GLN A 9 1.04 10.48 -22.85
CA GLN A 9 2.01 9.71 -22.05
C GLN A 9 1.83 8.20 -22.22
N ILE A 10 0.58 7.73 -22.33
CA ILE A 10 0.30 6.31 -22.62
C ILE A 10 0.77 5.95 -24.03
N PHE A 11 0.54 6.81 -25.03
CA PHE A 11 1.05 6.61 -26.39
C PHE A 11 2.59 6.66 -26.45
N ASP A 12 3.22 7.58 -25.74
CA ASP A 12 4.68 7.73 -25.68
C ASP A 12 5.33 6.53 -24.96
N LEU A 13 4.71 6.04 -23.89
CA LEU A 13 5.17 4.84 -23.17
C LEU A 13 4.97 3.57 -24.02
N ALA A 14 3.83 3.43 -24.69
CA ALA A 14 3.58 2.31 -25.59
C ALA A 14 4.54 2.33 -26.80
N LYS A 15 4.79 3.51 -27.38
CA LYS A 15 5.72 3.71 -28.49
C LYS A 15 7.14 3.33 -28.10
N SER A 16 7.65 3.86 -27.00
CA SER A 16 9.00 3.53 -26.50
C SER A 16 9.15 2.05 -26.14
N SER A 17 8.09 1.43 -25.60
CA SER A 17 8.09 -0.01 -25.29
C SER A 17 8.16 -0.88 -26.56
N TYR A 18 7.41 -0.52 -27.61
CA TYR A 18 7.46 -1.26 -28.88
C TYR A 18 8.75 -0.99 -29.66
N GLU A 19 9.27 0.24 -29.65
CA GLU A 19 10.57 0.56 -30.24
C GLU A 19 11.69 -0.26 -29.58
N ARG A 20 11.66 -0.38 -28.25
CA ARG A 20 12.60 -1.23 -27.51
C ARG A 20 12.41 -2.72 -27.79
N ALA A 21 11.17 -3.18 -27.92
CA ALA A 21 10.88 -4.58 -28.27
C ALA A 21 11.32 -4.95 -29.70
N ILE A 22 11.28 -3.99 -30.64
CA ILE A 22 11.81 -4.17 -32.01
C ILE A 22 13.34 -4.29 -32.00
N GLU A 23 14.03 -3.47 -31.21
CA GLU A 23 15.49 -3.52 -31.04
C GLU A 23 15.97 -4.85 -30.43
N LEU A 24 15.17 -5.42 -29.52
CA LEU A 24 15.49 -6.66 -28.81
C LEU A 24 14.97 -7.92 -29.51
N ALA A 25 14.21 -7.80 -30.60
CA ALA A 25 13.66 -8.95 -31.32
C ALA A 25 14.76 -9.70 -32.10
N GLU A 26 14.98 -10.96 -31.72
CA GLU A 26 16.01 -11.86 -32.30
C GLU A 26 15.61 -12.42 -33.68
N ASP A 27 14.31 -12.52 -33.97
CA ASP A 27 13.78 -13.04 -35.24
C ASP A 27 12.91 -12.03 -36.00
N ASP A 28 12.90 -12.15 -37.33
CA ASP A 28 12.22 -11.20 -38.23
C ASP A 28 10.69 -11.23 -38.06
N ALA A 29 10.10 -12.38 -37.77
CA ALA A 29 8.65 -12.51 -37.61
C ALA A 29 8.13 -11.85 -36.32
N THR A 30 8.93 -11.85 -35.25
CA THR A 30 8.64 -11.11 -34.01
C THR A 30 8.87 -9.62 -34.19
N ARG A 31 9.92 -9.23 -34.92
CA ARG A 31 10.20 -7.82 -35.26
C ARG A 31 9.07 -7.20 -36.09
N GLU A 32 8.60 -7.91 -37.11
CA GLU A 32 7.47 -7.47 -37.95
C GLU A 32 6.18 -7.31 -37.14
N ARG A 33 5.92 -8.21 -36.18
CA ARG A 33 4.76 -8.11 -35.28
C ARG A 33 4.80 -6.86 -34.41
N TYR A 34 5.95 -6.55 -33.81
CA TYR A 34 6.08 -5.32 -33.02
C TYR A 34 6.06 -4.05 -33.88
N GLN A 35 6.59 -4.10 -35.10
CA GLN A 35 6.46 -3.00 -36.06
C GLN A 35 4.99 -2.75 -36.46
N ALA A 36 4.20 -3.79 -36.67
CA ALA A 36 2.77 -3.67 -36.96
C ALA A 36 1.99 -3.09 -35.77
N SER A 37 2.30 -3.53 -34.55
CA SER A 37 1.72 -2.98 -33.32
C SER A 37 2.08 -1.51 -33.13
N LEU A 38 3.35 -1.14 -33.32
CA LEU A 38 3.83 0.25 -33.27
C LEU A 38 3.12 1.14 -34.29
N LYS A 39 2.91 0.64 -35.51
CA LYS A 39 2.17 1.35 -36.57
C LYS A 39 0.72 1.60 -36.15
N THR A 40 0.05 0.58 -35.61
CA THR A 40 -1.34 0.68 -35.12
C THR A 40 -1.46 1.69 -33.98
N THR A 41 -0.50 1.72 -33.06
CA THR A 41 -0.45 2.71 -31.97
C THR A 41 -0.29 4.14 -32.49
N LYS A 42 0.56 4.37 -33.49
CA LYS A 42 0.73 5.70 -34.14
C LYS A 42 -0.54 6.14 -34.87
N GLU A 43 -1.22 5.24 -35.57
CA GLU A 43 -2.49 5.55 -36.25
C GLU A 43 -3.61 5.88 -35.26
N ALA A 44 -3.66 5.19 -34.11
CA ALA A 44 -4.60 5.48 -33.03
C ALA A 44 -4.33 6.86 -32.38
N GLU A 45 -3.06 7.24 -32.21
CA GLU A 45 -2.65 8.55 -31.70
C GLU A 45 -3.10 9.69 -32.64
N GLU A 46 -2.86 9.55 -33.95
CA GLU A 46 -3.29 10.56 -34.95
C GLU A 46 -4.81 10.70 -35.03
N LYS A 47 -5.54 9.57 -34.93
CA LYS A 47 -7.00 9.59 -34.86
C LYS A 47 -7.49 10.32 -33.60
N ALA A 48 -6.86 10.10 -32.46
CA ALA A 48 -7.17 10.80 -31.21
C ALA A 48 -6.87 12.31 -31.30
N LYS A 49 -5.76 12.71 -31.95
CA LYS A 49 -5.44 14.13 -32.21
C LYS A 49 -6.49 14.82 -33.07
N SER A 50 -6.98 14.14 -34.11
CA SER A 50 -8.02 14.68 -35.00
C SER A 50 -9.39 14.87 -34.31
N GLN A 51 -9.76 13.98 -33.39
CA GLN A 51 -11.03 14.07 -32.63
C GLN A 51 -11.00 15.16 -31.55
N ASN A 52 -9.83 15.45 -30.99
CA ASN A 52 -9.65 16.47 -29.96
C ASN A 52 -9.61 17.91 -30.53
N GLN A 53 -9.70 18.10 -31.85
CA GLN A 53 -9.75 19.41 -32.52
C GLN A 53 -11.18 19.86 -32.94
N GLY A 54 -12.23 19.49 -32.18
CA GLY A 54 -13.62 19.90 -32.42
C GLY A 54 -13.87 21.42 -32.45
N PRO A 55 -14.99 21.90 -33.04
CA PRO A 55 -15.08 23.19 -33.74
C PRO A 55 -14.93 24.41 -32.83
N ARG A 56 -14.02 25.33 -33.22
CA ARG A 56 -13.83 26.67 -32.65
C ARG A 56 -15.14 27.47 -32.65
N ALA A 57 -15.80 27.57 -31.48
CA ALA A 57 -16.80 28.59 -31.23
C ALA A 57 -16.11 29.97 -31.08
N ALA A 58 -16.69 30.98 -31.72
CA ALA A 58 -16.12 32.29 -31.97
C ALA A 58 -15.59 33.02 -30.73
N SER A 59 -14.41 33.59 -30.88
CA SER A 59 -13.68 34.48 -29.98
C SER A 59 -14.49 35.71 -29.54
N ARG A 60 -14.64 35.93 -28.23
CA ARG A 60 -14.86 37.26 -27.62
C ARG A 60 -13.54 37.75 -27.00
N PRO A 61 -13.12 39.02 -27.23
CA PRO A 61 -11.82 39.51 -26.79
C PRO A 61 -11.77 39.84 -25.29
N VAL A 62 -10.66 39.44 -24.67
CA VAL A 62 -10.35 39.44 -23.23
C VAL A 62 -10.05 40.85 -22.64
N ALA A 63 -10.21 41.91 -23.43
CA ALA A 63 -9.77 43.26 -23.05
C ALA A 63 -10.69 43.98 -22.03
N GLU A 64 -11.94 43.55 -21.83
CA GLU A 64 -12.89 44.29 -20.99
C GLU A 64 -12.93 43.88 -19.50
N MET A 65 -12.35 42.74 -19.13
CA MET A 65 -12.45 42.22 -17.75
C MET A 65 -11.32 42.71 -16.82
N GLN A 66 -10.23 43.28 -17.36
CA GLN A 66 -9.09 43.77 -16.57
C GLN A 66 -9.25 45.22 -16.07
N GLN A 67 -10.27 45.96 -16.51
CA GLN A 67 -10.41 47.39 -16.18
C GLN A 67 -11.30 47.70 -14.97
N ARG A 68 -11.94 46.69 -14.35
CA ARG A 68 -12.82 46.86 -13.16
C ARG A 68 -12.24 46.45 -11.81
N ARG A 69 -10.95 46.08 -11.72
CA ARG A 69 -10.29 45.67 -10.44
C ARG A 69 -9.24 46.64 -9.91
N ARG A 70 -9.15 47.86 -10.46
CA ARG A 70 -8.48 48.98 -9.79
C ARG A 70 -9.55 49.87 -9.19
N HIS A 71 -9.30 50.43 -8.01
CA HIS A 71 -10.17 51.20 -7.10
C HIS A 71 -10.73 50.38 -5.93
N GLY A 72 -9.96 50.38 -4.84
CA GLY A 72 -10.31 49.82 -3.54
C GLY A 72 -9.10 49.80 -2.60
N VAL A 73 -8.40 50.94 -2.46
CA VAL A 73 -7.37 51.14 -1.44
C VAL A 73 -8.04 51.81 -0.24
N VAL A 74 -7.95 51.18 0.93
CA VAL A 74 -7.88 51.87 2.22
C VAL A 74 -6.85 51.12 3.06
N ALA A 75 -5.85 51.85 3.54
CA ALA A 75 -4.79 51.40 4.42
C ALA A 75 -5.10 51.79 5.87
N VAL A 76 -4.37 51.17 6.83
CA VAL A 76 -3.60 51.82 7.93
C VAL A 76 -3.70 51.10 9.31
N LEU A 77 -2.49 50.68 9.78
CA LEU A 77 -1.88 50.61 11.14
C LEU A 77 -2.66 49.90 12.28
N VAL A 78 -2.06 49.32 13.34
CA VAL A 78 -1.02 49.76 14.31
C VAL A 78 -0.58 48.51 15.17
N PRO A 79 0.25 48.56 16.24
CA PRO A 79 1.72 48.73 16.38
C PRO A 79 2.46 47.50 17.02
N SER A 80 3.80 47.54 17.05
CA SER A 80 4.65 46.96 18.13
C SER A 80 4.94 48.07 19.18
N PRO A 81 5.18 47.81 20.49
CA PRO A 81 6.47 47.30 21.03
C PRO A 81 6.32 46.68 22.48
N PRO A 82 7.32 46.64 23.41
CA PRO A 82 8.80 46.72 23.35
C PRO A 82 9.56 45.58 24.10
N ASP A 83 10.89 45.63 24.00
CA ASP A 83 11.93 44.86 24.69
C ASP A 83 11.91 44.87 26.24
N GLY A 84 12.54 43.86 26.84
CA GLY A 84 12.86 43.82 28.27
C GLY A 84 13.72 42.61 28.70
N HIS A 85 14.99 42.92 29.01
CA HIS A 85 16.15 42.12 29.41
C HIS A 85 16.07 41.03 30.53
N GLU A 86 17.06 40.13 30.43
CA GLU A 86 17.91 39.49 31.49
C GLU A 86 17.48 38.23 32.26
N GLY A 87 18.41 37.25 32.29
CA GLY A 87 18.53 36.24 33.37
C GLY A 87 18.82 34.79 32.95
N SER A 88 20.09 34.43 32.74
CA SER A 88 20.62 33.08 33.06
C SER A 88 21.14 33.10 34.52
N PRO A 89 21.47 31.99 35.22
CA PRO A 89 21.79 30.63 34.74
C PRO A 89 21.22 29.47 35.62
N GLY A 90 21.33 28.23 35.16
CA GLY A 90 21.11 27.06 36.03
C GLY A 90 21.09 25.75 35.27
N GLY A 91 22.17 24.99 35.38
CA GLY A 91 22.38 23.72 34.68
C GLY A 91 21.46 22.58 35.13
N HIS A 92 21.43 21.54 34.32
CA HIS A 92 21.32 20.11 34.68
C HIS A 92 21.49 19.34 33.36
N GLN A 93 22.66 18.74 33.15
CA GLN A 93 22.92 17.33 33.42
C GLN A 93 22.54 16.47 32.20
N GLU A 94 23.57 16.13 31.42
CA GLU A 94 23.55 15.08 30.40
C GLU A 94 23.10 13.77 31.05
N ASP A 95 21.83 13.42 30.85
CA ASP A 95 21.32 12.10 31.22
C ASP A 95 21.39 11.20 29.97
N SER A 96 22.56 10.58 29.83
CA SER A 96 22.85 9.49 28.90
C SER A 96 22.02 8.27 29.27
N ARG A 97 20.72 8.26 28.93
CA ARG A 97 19.88 7.07 29.03
C ARG A 97 19.84 6.34 27.70
N HIS A 98 20.71 5.35 27.60
CA HIS A 98 20.52 4.18 26.74
C HIS A 98 19.08 3.66 26.88
N ARG A 99 18.24 3.95 25.89
CA ARG A 99 16.97 3.26 25.73
C ARG A 99 17.24 1.83 25.27
N PRO A 100 16.58 0.80 25.85
CA PRO A 100 16.68 -0.55 25.33
C PRO A 100 16.08 -0.56 23.92
N ILE A 101 16.90 -1.04 22.98
CA ILE A 101 16.52 -1.33 21.60
C ILE A 101 15.38 -2.34 21.66
N GLN A 102 14.15 -1.86 21.49
CA GLN A 102 12.98 -2.68 21.31
C GLN A 102 12.82 -2.89 19.81
N ASP A 103 12.89 -4.16 19.46
CA ASP A 103 13.52 -4.61 18.25
C ASP A 103 12.37 -5.08 17.34
N GLN A 104 11.81 -4.11 16.60
CA GLN A 104 10.78 -4.30 15.57
C GLN A 104 11.22 -3.56 14.30
N PRO A 105 11.08 -4.19 13.11
CA PRO A 105 11.56 -3.63 11.86
C PRO A 105 10.80 -2.33 11.54
N ARG A 106 11.57 -1.26 11.35
CA ARG A 106 11.10 -0.02 10.73
C ARG A 106 10.94 -0.28 9.24
N LEU A 107 9.75 -0.65 8.80
CA LEU A 107 9.39 -0.56 7.39
C LEU A 107 9.40 0.93 7.01
N ALA A 108 10.22 1.29 6.03
CA ALA A 108 10.20 2.63 5.47
C ALA A 108 8.79 2.99 4.97
N ARG A 109 8.52 4.29 4.99
CA ARG A 109 7.27 4.94 4.59
C ARG A 109 6.75 4.34 3.27
N PRO A 110 5.42 4.19 3.08
CA PRO A 110 4.92 3.98 1.73
C PRO A 110 5.31 5.23 0.94
N PHE A 111 6.17 5.11 -0.06
CA PHE A 111 6.49 6.17 -1.02
C PHE A 111 5.94 5.76 -2.40
N PRO A 112 5.80 6.71 -3.32
CA PRO A 112 4.60 6.89 -4.13
C PRO A 112 4.55 5.84 -5.24
N HIS A 113 3.55 4.97 -5.21
CA HIS A 113 3.12 4.34 -6.46
C HIS A 113 2.10 5.27 -7.14
N PRO A 114 2.18 5.41 -8.47
CA PRO A 114 1.38 6.35 -9.23
C PRO A 114 -0.09 5.99 -9.07
N GLU A 115 -0.85 6.94 -8.53
CA GLU A 115 -2.27 7.17 -8.82
C GLU A 115 -3.09 5.94 -9.25
N CYS A 116 -3.35 5.03 -8.30
CA CYS A 116 -4.46 4.08 -8.43
C CYS A 116 -5.82 4.74 -8.10
N LEU A 117 -5.97 6.03 -8.44
CA LEU A 117 -7.26 6.68 -8.62
C LEU A 117 -7.51 6.72 -10.12
N ILE A 118 -8.10 5.64 -10.62
CA ILE A 118 -8.54 5.60 -12.01
C ILE A 118 -9.52 6.76 -12.20
N ALA A 119 -9.05 7.73 -12.98
CA ALA A 119 -9.69 8.97 -13.34
C ALA A 119 -11.10 8.73 -13.88
N ASP A 120 -12.12 9.31 -13.23
CA ASP A 120 -13.31 9.74 -13.96
C ASP A 120 -13.04 11.15 -14.53
N ASP A 121 -13.98 11.66 -15.31
CA ASP A 121 -13.90 13.00 -15.93
C ASP A 121 -13.81 14.17 -14.91
N MET A 122 -13.70 13.88 -13.60
CA MET A 122 -13.59 14.84 -12.48
C MET A 122 -12.18 14.89 -11.87
N THR A 123 -11.13 14.42 -12.55
CA THR A 123 -9.76 14.50 -12.00
C THR A 123 -9.29 15.93 -11.75
N PHE A 124 -8.94 16.21 -10.50
CA PHE A 124 -8.29 17.44 -10.06
C PHE A 124 -6.89 17.55 -10.65
N THR A 125 -6.59 18.71 -11.24
CA THR A 125 -5.23 19.04 -11.67
C THR A 125 -4.53 19.74 -10.52
N LEU A 126 -3.59 19.07 -9.87
CA LEU A 126 -2.66 19.74 -8.94
C LEU A 126 -1.45 20.15 -9.75
N GLU A 127 -1.29 21.45 -10.01
CA GLU A 127 -0.01 21.95 -10.53
C GLU A 127 1.10 21.58 -9.52
N HIS A 128 2.16 20.95 -10.02
CA HIS A 128 3.43 20.79 -9.29
C HIS A 128 3.97 22.19 -9.02
N GLY A 129 3.51 22.77 -7.92
CA GLY A 129 4.03 24.03 -7.43
C GLY A 129 4.99 23.71 -6.30
N ASP A 130 6.28 23.82 -6.59
CA ASP A 130 7.34 24.12 -5.62
C ASP A 130 7.13 25.53 -5.01
N GLU A 131 5.89 25.90 -4.70
CA GLU A 131 5.55 27.16 -4.03
C GLU A 131 5.64 26.90 -2.53
N PRO A 132 6.68 27.39 -1.84
CA PRO A 132 6.94 27.06 -0.44
C PRO A 132 5.84 27.56 0.52
N GLY A 133 4.92 28.41 0.03
CA GLY A 133 3.81 28.98 0.79
C GLY A 133 2.48 28.22 0.70
N PHE A 134 2.36 27.18 -0.12
CA PHE A 134 1.09 26.45 -0.28
C PHE A 134 1.31 24.94 -0.56
N PRO A 135 1.57 24.13 0.47
CA PRO A 135 1.93 22.72 0.30
C PRO A 135 0.77 21.90 -0.28
N ILE A 136 1.08 20.80 -0.97
CA ILE A 136 0.11 19.92 -1.66
C ILE A 136 -1.11 19.52 -0.78
N PRO A 137 -0.94 19.18 0.51
CA PRO A 137 -2.08 18.90 1.38
C PRO A 137 -3.05 20.08 1.50
N ASP A 138 -2.54 21.31 1.60
CA ASP A 138 -3.37 22.52 1.73
C ASP A 138 -4.07 22.87 0.41
N LYS A 139 -3.40 22.63 -0.72
CA LYS A 139 -4.01 22.71 -2.06
C LYS A 139 -5.19 21.77 -2.19
N ILE A 140 -4.99 20.50 -1.84
CA ILE A 140 -6.04 19.47 -1.90
C ILE A 140 -7.19 19.86 -1.00
N ILE A 141 -6.95 20.16 0.28
CA ILE A 141 -7.99 20.57 1.23
C ILE A 141 -8.80 21.78 0.72
N THR A 142 -8.15 22.73 0.07
CA THR A 142 -8.81 23.93 -0.47
C THR A 142 -9.71 23.59 -1.66
N LEU A 143 -9.21 22.78 -2.61
CA LEU A 143 -10.00 22.30 -3.75
C LEU A 143 -11.18 21.44 -3.27
N THR A 144 -10.93 20.52 -2.35
CA THR A 144 -11.95 19.70 -1.70
C THR A 144 -13.06 20.56 -1.11
N LYS A 145 -12.71 21.58 -0.32
CA LYS A 145 -13.70 22.49 0.29
C LYS A 145 -14.51 23.23 -0.78
N ALA A 146 -13.87 23.69 -1.85
CA ALA A 146 -14.55 24.41 -2.93
C ALA A 146 -15.56 23.51 -3.68
N GLU A 147 -15.17 22.29 -4.03
CA GLU A 147 -16.08 21.34 -4.69
C GLU A 147 -17.24 20.91 -3.80
N LEU A 148 -16.95 20.60 -2.54
CA LEU A 148 -17.98 20.25 -1.57
C LEU A 148 -18.94 21.41 -1.35
N GLN A 149 -18.46 22.65 -1.36
CA GLN A 149 -19.31 23.84 -1.27
C GLN A 149 -20.21 23.96 -2.50
N GLN A 150 -19.67 23.75 -3.70
CA GLN A 150 -20.44 23.79 -4.95
C GLN A 150 -21.53 22.70 -5.00
N GLY A 151 -21.26 21.52 -4.45
CA GLY A 151 -22.23 20.43 -4.35
C GLY A 151 -23.14 20.47 -3.11
N GLY A 152 -23.08 21.53 -2.28
CA GLY A 152 -23.85 21.62 -1.04
C GLY A 152 -23.52 20.50 -0.02
N CYS A 153 -22.33 19.89 -0.13
CA CYS A 153 -21.85 18.78 0.67
C CYS A 153 -20.84 19.18 1.74
N LEU A 154 -20.38 20.45 1.77
CA LEU A 154 -19.41 20.92 2.76
C LEU A 154 -19.90 20.72 4.20
N LYS A 155 -21.22 20.79 4.42
CA LYS A 155 -21.87 20.51 5.71
C LYS A 155 -21.56 19.12 6.29
N TYR A 156 -21.26 18.14 5.45
CA TYR A 156 -20.87 16.79 5.88
C TYR A 156 -19.40 16.66 6.26
N PHE A 157 -18.60 17.70 5.99
CA PHE A 157 -17.18 17.76 6.30
C PHE A 157 -16.85 18.66 7.49
N THR A 158 -17.63 19.72 7.74
CA THR A 158 -17.21 20.79 8.66
C THR A 158 -17.86 20.79 10.02
N ASN A 159 -19.13 20.38 10.18
CA ASN A 159 -19.91 20.86 11.34
C ASN A 159 -20.81 19.83 12.07
N ALA A 160 -20.87 18.55 11.68
CA ALA A 160 -21.61 17.54 12.46
C ALA A 160 -21.11 16.10 12.21
N ILE A 161 -21.24 15.22 13.20
CA ILE A 161 -21.10 13.77 13.01
C ILE A 161 -22.35 13.30 12.27
N TRP A 162 -22.31 13.33 10.95
CA TRP A 162 -23.36 12.75 10.14
C TRP A 162 -23.19 11.24 10.08
N ALA A 163 -24.26 10.48 10.34
CA ALA A 163 -24.25 9.06 10.03
C ALA A 163 -24.34 8.88 8.50
N PRO A 164 -23.70 7.85 7.92
CA PRO A 164 -23.77 7.57 6.48
C PRO A 164 -25.21 7.48 5.95
N GLN A 165 -26.12 6.91 6.75
CA GLN A 165 -27.54 6.78 6.44
C GLN A 165 -28.22 8.15 6.30
N ASP A 166 -27.93 9.07 7.22
CA ASP A 166 -28.50 10.42 7.21
C ASP A 166 -27.97 11.23 6.02
N MET A 167 -26.68 11.05 5.68
CA MET A 167 -26.08 11.69 4.51
C MET A 167 -26.74 11.22 3.21
N ILE A 168 -26.89 9.90 3.03
CA ILE A 168 -27.54 9.35 1.85
C ILE A 168 -29.03 9.70 1.81
N ALA A 169 -29.73 9.72 2.95
CA ALA A 169 -31.13 10.14 3.02
C ALA A 169 -31.32 11.61 2.62
N ASP A 170 -30.45 12.51 3.09
CA ASP A 170 -30.46 13.92 2.70
C ASP A 170 -30.10 14.11 1.21
N LEU A 171 -29.08 13.40 0.71
CA LEU A 171 -28.75 13.42 -0.72
C LEU A 171 -29.92 12.89 -1.57
N ASN A 172 -30.61 11.85 -1.10
CA ASN A 172 -31.73 11.26 -1.79
C ASN A 172 -32.96 12.19 -1.82
N SER A 173 -33.25 12.89 -0.72
CA SER A 173 -34.37 13.85 -0.68
C SER A 173 -34.13 15.04 -1.62
N ARG A 174 -32.87 15.49 -1.74
CA ARG A 174 -32.46 16.58 -2.65
C ARG A 174 -32.57 16.24 -4.14
N ILE A 175 -32.71 14.97 -4.51
CA ILE A 175 -32.89 14.57 -5.93
C ILE A 175 -34.12 15.25 -6.54
N ALA A 176 -35.20 15.39 -5.77
CA ALA A 176 -36.45 15.99 -6.24
C ALA A 176 -36.31 17.48 -6.57
N THR A 177 -35.42 18.19 -5.89
CA THR A 177 -35.26 19.66 -6.01
C THR A 177 -34.05 20.06 -6.85
N GLU A 178 -32.95 19.30 -6.78
CA GLU A 178 -31.66 19.63 -7.41
C GLU A 178 -31.38 18.78 -8.67
N GLY A 179 -32.14 17.70 -8.86
CA GLY A 179 -32.00 16.79 -9.98
C GLY A 179 -30.95 15.69 -9.76
N ARG A 180 -31.21 14.50 -10.32
CA ARG A 180 -30.38 13.30 -10.07
C ARG A 180 -28.92 13.49 -10.50
N GLN A 181 -28.68 14.14 -11.64
CA GLN A 181 -27.33 14.34 -12.16
C GLN A 181 -26.47 15.24 -11.26
N HIS A 182 -27.08 16.25 -10.62
CA HIS A 182 -26.38 17.09 -9.66
C HIS A 182 -26.01 16.29 -8.41
N ILE A 183 -26.96 15.54 -7.85
CA ILE A 183 -26.73 14.68 -6.68
C ILE A 183 -25.71 13.58 -6.95
N ARG A 184 -25.72 12.98 -8.14
CA ARG A 184 -24.69 12.02 -8.56
C ARG A 184 -23.30 12.64 -8.47
N LYS A 185 -23.10 13.83 -9.04
CA LYS A 185 -21.80 14.53 -9.00
C LYS A 185 -21.40 14.88 -7.58
N ALA A 186 -22.32 15.47 -6.81
CA ALA A 186 -22.08 15.84 -5.41
C ALA A 186 -21.68 14.63 -4.54
N THR A 187 -22.37 13.50 -4.72
CA THR A 187 -22.07 12.26 -4.01
C THR A 187 -20.72 11.67 -4.44
N SER A 188 -20.39 11.73 -5.73
CA SER A 188 -19.08 11.31 -6.26
C SER A 188 -17.95 12.12 -5.64
N SER A 189 -18.02 13.46 -5.70
CA SER A 189 -17.02 14.34 -5.07
C SER A 189 -16.91 14.06 -3.57
N LEU A 190 -18.03 13.94 -2.84
CA LEU A 190 -18.03 13.61 -1.41
C LEU A 190 -17.26 12.32 -1.08
N ILE A 191 -17.36 11.27 -1.91
CA ILE A 191 -16.67 9.99 -1.71
C ILE A 191 -15.22 10.07 -2.16
N HIS A 192 -14.97 10.58 -3.37
CA HIS A 192 -13.62 10.70 -3.94
C HIS A 192 -12.73 11.56 -3.07
N GLU A 193 -13.23 12.69 -2.57
CA GLU A 193 -12.47 13.60 -1.73
C GLU A 193 -12.03 12.99 -0.41
N ARG A 194 -12.87 12.16 0.21
CA ARG A 194 -12.47 11.40 1.41
C ARG A 194 -11.37 10.40 1.10
N ILE A 195 -11.46 9.72 -0.04
CA ILE A 195 -10.45 8.76 -0.49
C ILE A 195 -9.12 9.48 -0.78
N VAL A 196 -9.16 10.61 -1.48
CA VAL A 196 -7.98 11.45 -1.78
C VAL A 196 -7.37 12.02 -0.50
N SER A 197 -8.18 12.61 0.37
CA SER A 197 -7.79 13.10 1.70
C SER A 197 -7.06 12.01 2.48
N ALA A 198 -7.66 10.83 2.59
CA ALA A 198 -7.04 9.70 3.27
C ALA A 198 -5.73 9.25 2.60
N GLY A 199 -5.67 9.28 1.27
CA GLY A 199 -4.47 9.02 0.47
C GLY A 199 -3.32 9.97 0.81
N VAL A 200 -3.59 11.24 1.06
CA VAL A 200 -2.58 12.23 1.50
C VAL A 200 -2.22 12.01 2.98
N LEU A 201 -3.22 11.88 3.84
CA LEU A 201 -3.07 11.80 5.29
C LEU A 201 -2.29 10.57 5.74
N ARG A 202 -2.39 9.44 5.03
CA ARG A 202 -1.64 8.21 5.36
C ARG A 202 -0.12 8.33 5.24
N PHE A 203 0.39 9.35 4.53
CA PHE A 203 1.84 9.59 4.44
C PHE A 203 2.39 10.36 5.65
N ASN A 204 1.51 10.98 6.46
CA ASN A 204 1.86 11.60 7.72
C ASN A 204 1.49 10.65 8.88
N PRO A 205 2.43 10.24 9.76
CA PRO A 205 2.12 9.40 10.92
C PRO A 205 0.99 9.95 11.82
N GLN A 206 0.85 11.27 11.90
CA GLN A 206 -0.22 11.93 12.66
C GLN A 206 -1.58 11.89 11.95
N GLY A 207 -1.58 11.72 10.62
CA GLY A 207 -2.78 11.70 9.78
C GLY A 207 -3.41 10.33 9.61
N VAL A 208 -2.72 9.24 9.99
CA VAL A 208 -3.21 7.86 9.78
C VAL A 208 -4.58 7.61 10.41
N ALA A 209 -4.83 8.15 11.61
CA ALA A 209 -6.13 8.01 12.28
C ALA A 209 -7.27 8.65 11.47
N SER A 210 -7.05 9.87 10.99
CA SER A 210 -7.99 10.59 10.14
C SER A 210 -8.19 9.88 8.80
N ALA A 211 -7.13 9.32 8.21
CA ALA A 211 -7.22 8.53 6.99
C ALA A 211 -8.11 7.27 7.17
N VAL A 212 -7.96 6.55 8.29
CA VAL A 212 -8.85 5.41 8.61
C VAL A 212 -10.30 5.87 8.75
N HIS A 213 -10.54 6.99 9.43
CA HIS A 213 -11.88 7.55 9.59
C HIS A 213 -12.53 7.90 8.24
N ASP A 214 -11.82 8.66 7.40
CA ASP A 214 -12.30 9.08 6.08
C ASP A 214 -12.62 7.87 5.18
N LEU A 215 -11.77 6.84 5.18
CA LEU A 215 -12.00 5.63 4.38
C LEU A 215 -13.16 4.79 4.90
N LYS A 216 -13.31 4.66 6.23
CA LYS A 216 -14.48 3.98 6.83
C LYS A 216 -15.77 4.69 6.43
N LEU A 217 -15.80 6.01 6.48
CA LEU A 217 -16.96 6.80 6.09
C LEU A 217 -17.23 6.70 4.59
N ALA A 218 -16.21 6.82 3.74
CA ALA A 218 -16.34 6.64 2.29
C ALA A 218 -16.93 5.27 1.93
N ILE A 219 -16.45 4.19 2.54
CA ILE A 219 -16.98 2.83 2.32
C ILE A 219 -18.41 2.70 2.85
N ALA A 220 -18.72 3.30 4.00
CA ALA A 220 -20.08 3.26 4.52
C ALA A 220 -21.08 4.02 3.61
N LEU A 221 -20.67 5.14 3.01
CA LEU A 221 -21.46 5.86 2.01
C LEU A 221 -21.63 5.05 0.72
N LEU A 222 -20.58 4.35 0.29
CA LEU A 222 -20.63 3.43 -0.86
C LEU A 222 -21.61 2.28 -0.62
N ASP A 223 -21.56 1.65 0.56
CA ASP A 223 -22.43 0.54 0.92
C ASP A 223 -23.90 1.01 1.04
N GLU A 224 -24.13 2.15 1.70
CA GLU A 224 -25.48 2.71 1.88
C GLU A 224 -26.08 3.23 0.57
N GLY A 225 -25.30 3.94 -0.26
CA GLY A 225 -25.75 4.37 -1.58
C GLY A 225 -26.06 3.18 -2.50
N ASN A 226 -25.27 2.10 -2.44
CA ASN A 226 -25.57 0.87 -3.18
C ASN A 226 -26.85 0.19 -2.70
N ARG A 227 -27.18 0.30 -1.41
CA ARG A 227 -28.42 -0.21 -0.82
C ARG A 227 -29.64 0.61 -1.27
N VAL A 228 -29.58 1.93 -1.07
CA VAL A 228 -30.69 2.86 -1.35
C VAL A 228 -30.98 2.97 -2.85
N TRP A 229 -29.94 3.08 -3.68
CA TRP A 229 -30.05 3.20 -5.13
C TRP A 229 -29.81 1.88 -5.85
N SER A 230 -30.15 0.75 -5.21
CA SER A 230 -29.90 -0.61 -5.74
C SER A 230 -30.58 -0.86 -7.10
N ASN A 231 -31.73 -0.24 -7.34
CA ASN A 231 -32.50 -0.38 -8.57
C ASN A 231 -32.07 0.58 -9.70
N GLU A 232 -31.11 1.47 -9.45
CA GLU A 232 -30.62 2.43 -10.44
C GLU A 232 -29.44 1.86 -11.23
N ARG A 233 -29.35 2.23 -12.52
CA ARG A 233 -28.18 1.88 -13.33
C ARG A 233 -26.97 2.67 -12.83
N PHE A 234 -25.77 2.10 -12.95
CA PHE A 234 -24.52 2.80 -12.61
C PHE A 234 -24.31 4.08 -13.42
N ALA A 235 -24.89 4.18 -14.63
CA ALA A 235 -24.88 5.40 -15.42
C ALA A 235 -25.63 6.56 -14.73
N ASP A 236 -26.63 6.26 -13.90
CA ASP A 236 -27.51 7.24 -13.26
C ASP A 236 -27.04 7.54 -11.82
N ARG A 237 -26.69 6.50 -11.05
CA ARG A 237 -26.19 6.67 -9.67
C ARG A 237 -24.70 7.01 -9.56
N GLY A 238 -23.92 6.71 -10.60
CA GLY A 238 -22.48 6.97 -10.66
C GLY A 238 -21.60 5.72 -10.69
N SER A 239 -20.48 5.81 -11.41
CA SER A 239 -19.46 4.75 -11.53
C SER A 239 -18.74 4.45 -10.22
N THR A 240 -18.67 5.42 -9.30
CA THR A 240 -18.12 5.30 -7.95
C THR A 240 -18.78 4.18 -7.14
N PHE A 241 -20.05 3.85 -7.43
CA PHE A 241 -20.77 2.74 -6.80
C PHE A 241 -20.47 1.37 -7.41
N LYS A 242 -19.73 1.29 -8.52
CA LYS A 242 -19.38 0.01 -9.15
C LYS A 242 -18.59 -0.85 -8.16
N PRO A 243 -18.82 -2.17 -8.09
CA PRO A 243 -18.20 -2.97 -7.05
C PRO A 243 -16.67 -3.05 -7.17
N THR A 244 -16.12 -2.85 -8.38
CA THR A 244 -14.65 -2.68 -8.57
C THR A 244 -14.09 -1.47 -7.83
N PHE A 245 -14.79 -0.33 -7.85
CA PHE A 245 -14.40 0.86 -7.10
C PHE A 245 -14.50 0.63 -5.60
N VAL A 246 -15.62 0.06 -5.14
CA VAL A 246 -15.83 -0.24 -3.71
C VAL A 246 -14.77 -1.21 -3.18
N ARG A 247 -14.42 -2.23 -3.97
CA ARG A 247 -13.35 -3.17 -3.63
C ARG A 247 -12.00 -2.46 -3.49
N ASN A 248 -11.65 -1.55 -4.40
CA ASN A 248 -10.41 -0.78 -4.31
C ASN A 248 -10.38 0.18 -3.11
N ALA A 249 -11.52 0.80 -2.76
CA ALA A 249 -11.64 1.59 -1.55
C ALA A 249 -11.38 0.73 -0.29
N ARG A 250 -11.89 -0.52 -0.26
CA ARG A 250 -11.61 -1.48 0.82
C ARG A 250 -10.14 -1.88 0.88
N VAL A 251 -9.47 -2.09 -0.26
CA VAL A 251 -8.02 -2.33 -0.30
C VAL A 251 -7.27 -1.17 0.33
N LEU A 252 -7.63 0.07 -0.01
CA LEU A 252 -7.00 1.25 0.57
C LEU A 252 -7.25 1.38 2.08
N LEU A 253 -8.46 1.09 2.57
CA LEU A 253 -8.74 1.03 4.01
C LEU A 253 -7.88 -0.04 4.69
N MET A 254 -7.82 -1.24 4.13
CA MET A 254 -7.03 -2.34 4.66
C MET A 254 -5.54 -1.98 4.76
N GLN A 255 -4.94 -1.42 3.70
CA GLN A 255 -3.56 -0.93 3.72
C GLN A 255 -3.36 0.13 4.82
N THR A 256 -4.31 1.04 4.97
CA THR A 256 -4.24 2.10 5.98
C THR A 256 -4.35 1.53 7.40
N LEU A 257 -5.17 0.49 7.61
CA LEU A 257 -5.25 -0.22 8.89
C LEU A 257 -3.97 -1.03 9.19
N VAL A 258 -3.31 -1.61 8.17
CA VAL A 258 -1.98 -2.21 8.33
C VAL A 258 -0.97 -1.15 8.81
N LEU A 259 -0.99 0.05 8.23
CA LEU A 259 -0.15 1.15 8.70
C LEU A 259 -0.49 1.56 10.14
N ALA A 260 -1.78 1.70 10.47
CA ALA A 260 -2.23 2.08 11.81
C ALA A 260 -1.80 1.05 12.88
N THR A 261 -2.03 -0.23 12.62
CA THR A 261 -1.63 -1.34 13.51
C THR A 261 -0.11 -1.44 13.67
N ARG A 262 0.64 -1.15 12.60
CA ARG A 262 2.11 -1.15 12.61
C ARG A 262 2.70 0.04 13.35
N ASP A 263 2.25 1.26 13.06
CA ASP A 263 2.97 2.49 13.42
C ASP A 263 2.42 3.17 14.67
N MET A 264 1.13 2.99 14.98
CA MET A 264 0.52 3.64 16.12
C MET A 264 0.68 2.79 17.39
N LYS A 265 1.64 3.18 18.24
CA LYS A 265 2.06 2.36 19.39
C LYS A 265 1.31 2.63 20.71
N THR A 266 0.48 3.67 20.78
CA THR A 266 -0.22 4.03 22.03
C THR A 266 -1.23 2.95 22.44
N ALA A 267 -1.50 2.80 23.73
CA ALA A 267 -2.50 1.85 24.22
C ALA A 267 -3.92 2.16 23.71
N ALA A 268 -4.23 3.43 23.45
CA ALA A 268 -5.48 3.83 22.79
C ALA A 268 -5.51 3.36 21.34
N ALA A 269 -4.44 3.57 20.57
CA ALA A 269 -4.37 3.14 19.18
C ALA A 269 -4.41 1.62 19.02
N LYS A 270 -3.70 0.86 19.87
CA LYS A 270 -3.76 -0.61 19.87
C LYS A 270 -5.16 -1.15 20.17
N ARG A 271 -5.99 -0.42 20.93
CA ARG A 271 -7.40 -0.76 21.17
C ARG A 271 -8.30 -0.40 19.99
N ALA A 272 -8.00 0.71 19.31
CA ALA A 272 -8.78 1.26 18.21
C ALA A 272 -8.53 0.56 16.86
N TYR A 273 -7.31 0.04 16.64
CA TYR A 273 -6.91 -0.61 15.39
C TYR A 273 -6.48 -2.04 15.70
N LYS A 274 -7.37 -2.98 15.43
CA LYS A 274 -7.15 -4.39 15.74
C LYS A 274 -6.69 -5.15 14.49
N PRO A 275 -5.77 -6.12 14.60
CA PRO A 275 -5.43 -7.00 13.49
C PRO A 275 -6.66 -7.73 12.89
N GLU A 276 -7.68 -7.98 13.71
CA GLU A 276 -8.95 -8.57 13.29
C GLU A 276 -9.68 -7.72 12.24
N ASP A 277 -9.65 -6.39 12.36
CA ASP A 277 -10.29 -5.49 11.39
C ASP A 277 -9.60 -5.58 10.01
N VAL A 278 -8.26 -5.72 10.01
CA VAL A 278 -7.46 -5.93 8.80
C VAL A 278 -7.83 -7.26 8.14
N GLU A 279 -7.91 -8.33 8.94
CA GLU A 279 -8.24 -9.67 8.45
C GLU A 279 -9.67 -9.76 7.92
N GLU A 280 -10.64 -9.12 8.56
CA GLU A 280 -12.03 -9.05 8.11
C GLU A 280 -12.12 -8.44 6.70
N ILE A 281 -11.50 -7.27 6.51
CA ILE A 281 -11.51 -6.58 5.22
C ILE A 281 -10.75 -7.40 4.17
N ALA A 282 -9.60 -7.97 4.52
CA ALA A 282 -8.83 -8.80 3.60
C ALA A 282 -9.65 -10.02 3.13
N ASN A 283 -10.33 -10.72 4.05
CA ASN A 283 -11.21 -11.84 3.73
C ASN A 283 -12.41 -11.41 2.89
N ARG A 284 -12.94 -10.20 3.10
CA ARG A 284 -13.99 -9.63 2.25
C ARG A 284 -13.48 -9.36 0.83
N VAL A 285 -12.33 -8.72 0.67
CA VAL A 285 -11.71 -8.44 -0.64
C VAL A 285 -11.39 -9.72 -1.41
N ILE A 286 -10.90 -10.76 -0.73
CA ILE A 286 -10.62 -12.07 -1.35
C ILE A 286 -11.91 -12.75 -1.84
N ARG A 287 -12.99 -12.69 -1.05
CA ARG A 287 -14.29 -13.31 -1.41
C ARG A 287 -15.02 -12.55 -2.51
N GLU A 288 -14.87 -11.23 -2.54
CA GLU A 288 -15.43 -10.35 -3.58
C GLU A 288 -14.63 -10.52 -4.88
N HIS A 289 -14.84 -11.63 -5.60
CA HIS A 289 -14.32 -11.76 -6.96
C HIS A 289 -15.19 -10.96 -7.94
N PRO A 290 -14.59 -10.10 -8.77
CA PRO A 290 -15.33 -9.48 -9.86
C PRO A 290 -15.79 -10.60 -10.82
N PRO A 291 -17.07 -10.62 -11.23
CA PRO A 291 -17.56 -11.44 -12.33
C PRO A 291 -16.67 -11.30 -13.58
N GLU A 292 -16.50 -12.40 -14.34
CA GLU A 292 -15.60 -12.43 -15.51
C GLU A 292 -15.98 -11.39 -16.58
N ASP A 293 -17.26 -11.04 -16.67
CA ASP A 293 -17.83 -10.00 -17.52
C ASP A 293 -17.40 -8.57 -17.13
N TRP A 294 -16.80 -8.39 -15.96
CA TRP A 294 -16.23 -7.10 -15.53
C TRP A 294 -14.79 -6.90 -15.98
N HIS A 295 -14.15 -7.92 -16.56
CA HIS A 295 -12.87 -7.75 -17.23
C HIS A 295 -13.11 -7.08 -18.57
N PRO A 296 -12.56 -5.86 -18.81
CA PRO A 296 -12.59 -5.27 -20.13
C PRO A 296 -11.95 -6.25 -21.11
N ARG A 297 -12.60 -6.45 -22.27
CA ARG A 297 -12.09 -7.34 -23.34
C ARG A 297 -10.71 -6.90 -23.88
N ASP A 298 -10.25 -5.72 -23.49
CA ASP A 298 -9.27 -4.93 -24.23
C ASP A 298 -7.94 -4.71 -23.48
N GLY A 299 -7.67 -5.32 -22.31
CA GLY A 299 -6.35 -5.09 -21.69
C GLY A 299 -6.00 -5.81 -20.39
N SER A 300 -4.77 -6.32 -20.36
CA SER A 300 -4.10 -6.89 -19.17
C SER A 300 -4.09 -5.93 -17.98
N THR A 301 -3.94 -4.62 -18.21
CA THR A 301 -3.88 -3.61 -17.14
C THR A 301 -5.14 -3.59 -16.27
N MET A 302 -6.33 -3.69 -16.86
CA MET A 302 -7.60 -3.65 -16.11
C MET A 302 -7.84 -4.94 -15.32
N ARG A 303 -7.36 -6.09 -15.84
CA ARG A 303 -7.32 -7.35 -15.09
C ARG A 303 -6.43 -7.22 -13.86
N VAL A 304 -5.24 -6.64 -14.01
CA VAL A 304 -4.33 -6.42 -12.87
C VAL A 304 -4.98 -5.49 -11.84
N CYS A 305 -5.45 -4.30 -12.24
CA CYS A 305 -5.96 -3.29 -11.32
C CYS A 305 -7.24 -3.69 -10.55
N TYR A 306 -8.13 -4.48 -11.17
CA TYR A 306 -9.42 -4.82 -10.56
C TYR A 306 -9.56 -6.26 -10.08
N SER A 307 -8.70 -7.17 -10.57
CA SER A 307 -8.73 -8.58 -10.20
C SER A 307 -7.53 -8.96 -9.33
N ALA A 308 -6.32 -8.89 -9.89
CA ALA A 308 -5.11 -9.40 -9.24
C ALA A 308 -4.65 -8.53 -8.06
N TYR A 309 -4.54 -7.22 -8.25
CA TYR A 309 -4.04 -6.27 -7.26
C TYR A 309 -4.80 -6.33 -5.93
N PRO A 310 -6.15 -6.26 -5.91
CA PRO A 310 -6.89 -6.37 -4.66
C PRO A 310 -6.64 -7.69 -3.92
N VAL A 311 -6.51 -8.80 -4.66
CA VAL A 311 -6.36 -10.14 -4.06
C VAL A 311 -4.98 -10.33 -3.47
N TRP A 312 -3.91 -9.94 -4.17
CA TRP A 312 -2.57 -10.07 -3.60
C TRP A 312 -2.41 -9.17 -2.38
N GLU A 313 -2.93 -7.93 -2.41
CA GLU A 313 -2.82 -7.01 -1.28
C GLU A 313 -3.56 -7.57 -0.06
N ALA A 314 -4.71 -8.20 -0.28
CA ALA A 314 -5.46 -8.87 0.77
C ALA A 314 -4.70 -10.07 1.36
N TYR A 315 -4.02 -10.86 0.52
CA TYR A 315 -3.14 -11.93 1.03
C TYR A 315 -1.92 -11.38 1.78
N LEU A 316 -1.34 -10.25 1.38
CA LEU A 316 -0.29 -9.58 2.14
C LEU A 316 -0.77 -9.11 3.50
N ALA A 317 -1.94 -8.49 3.56
CA ALA A 317 -2.56 -8.07 4.82
C ALA A 317 -2.84 -9.28 5.74
N ARG A 318 -3.32 -10.41 5.20
CA ARG A 318 -3.46 -11.65 5.97
C ARG A 318 -2.12 -12.17 6.46
N GLY A 319 -1.10 -12.22 5.59
CA GLY A 319 0.26 -12.63 5.96
C GLY A 319 0.82 -11.77 7.11
N TYR A 320 0.52 -10.47 7.09
CA TYR A 320 0.88 -9.53 8.15
C TYR A 320 0.17 -9.87 9.48
N VAL A 321 -1.15 -10.02 9.46
CA VAL A 321 -1.94 -10.34 10.67
C VAL A 321 -1.52 -11.67 11.29
N TRP A 322 -1.39 -12.72 10.48
CA TRP A 322 -0.91 -14.02 10.94
C TRP A 322 0.53 -13.95 11.44
N GLY A 323 1.37 -13.11 10.83
CA GLY A 323 2.73 -12.84 11.31
C GLY A 323 2.76 -12.17 12.69
N ILE A 324 1.86 -11.22 12.97
CA ILE A 324 1.71 -10.65 14.31
C ILE A 324 1.39 -11.75 15.32
N ARG A 325 0.38 -12.57 15.02
CA ARG A 325 -0.07 -13.67 15.91
C ARG A 325 1.06 -14.68 16.14
N ALA A 326 1.76 -15.06 15.08
CA ALA A 326 2.90 -15.96 15.12
C ALA A 326 4.05 -15.41 15.97
N GLY A 327 4.26 -14.09 15.93
CA GLY A 327 5.33 -13.40 16.64
C GLY A 327 5.05 -13.11 18.12
N VAL A 328 3.82 -13.26 18.63
CA VAL A 328 3.48 -12.95 20.04
C VAL A 328 4.41 -13.66 21.03
N PRO A 329 4.69 -14.97 20.92
CA PRO A 329 5.61 -15.65 21.83
C PRO A 329 7.07 -15.17 21.75
N LEU A 330 7.44 -14.47 20.66
CA LEU A 330 8.80 -14.01 20.40
C LEU A 330 9.09 -12.60 20.94
N LEU A 331 8.08 -11.90 21.49
CA LEU A 331 8.23 -10.52 21.97
C LEU A 331 9.03 -10.43 23.28
N GLU A 332 8.87 -11.40 24.18
CA GLU A 332 9.46 -11.40 25.53
C GLU A 332 10.23 -12.69 25.82
N VAL A 333 11.12 -13.07 24.90
CA VAL A 333 12.00 -14.23 25.13
C VAL A 333 12.95 -13.92 26.28
N GLN A 334 12.83 -14.65 27.39
CA GLN A 334 13.71 -14.47 28.55
C GLN A 334 15.18 -14.77 28.17
N PRO A 335 16.16 -14.06 28.75
CA PRO A 335 17.58 -14.37 28.53
C PRO A 335 17.88 -15.85 28.75
N ARG A 336 18.69 -16.44 27.87
CA ARG A 336 19.09 -17.86 27.91
C ARG A 336 17.97 -18.87 27.69
N LYS A 337 16.76 -18.42 27.32
CA LYS A 337 15.66 -19.29 26.90
C LYS A 337 15.39 -19.14 25.42
N TYR A 338 14.89 -20.20 24.81
CA TYR A 338 14.33 -20.15 23.47
C TYR A 338 12.81 -20.02 23.52
N ALA A 339 12.24 -19.45 22.46
CA ALA A 339 10.81 -19.43 22.22
C ALA A 339 10.53 -19.80 20.76
N PHE A 340 9.49 -20.59 20.56
CA PHE A 340 8.94 -20.88 19.24
C PHE A 340 7.87 -19.85 18.89
N ALA A 341 7.77 -19.52 17.60
CA ALA A 341 6.59 -18.85 17.10
C ALA A 341 5.36 -19.74 17.31
N ASP A 342 4.15 -19.16 17.29
CA ASP A 342 2.96 -19.98 17.10
C ASP A 342 3.04 -20.65 15.72
N LEU A 343 3.22 -21.98 15.71
CA LEU A 343 3.50 -22.74 14.49
C LEU A 343 2.34 -22.71 13.50
N THR A 344 1.11 -22.71 14.00
CA THR A 344 -0.11 -22.66 13.17
C THR A 344 -0.23 -21.29 12.52
N ALA A 345 -0.06 -20.23 13.29
CA ALA A 345 -0.07 -18.86 12.78
C ALA A 345 1.08 -18.61 11.81
N ALA A 346 2.29 -19.12 12.08
CA ALA A 346 3.44 -19.01 11.18
C ALA A 346 3.17 -19.73 9.85
N LYS A 347 2.56 -20.91 9.88
CA LYS A 347 2.16 -21.64 8.66
C LYS A 347 1.13 -20.84 7.86
N ASN A 348 0.11 -20.30 8.51
CA ASN A 348 -0.92 -19.47 7.86
C ASN A 348 -0.32 -18.19 7.25
N ALA A 349 0.63 -17.54 7.95
CA ALA A 349 1.34 -16.38 7.45
C ALA A 349 2.13 -16.73 6.18
N ALA A 350 2.91 -17.81 6.22
CA ALA A 350 3.69 -18.30 5.10
C ALA A 350 2.83 -18.64 3.88
N GLU A 351 1.70 -19.31 4.08
CA GLU A 351 0.77 -19.66 3.00
C GLU A 351 0.09 -18.43 2.39
N ALA A 352 -0.23 -17.41 3.20
CA ALA A 352 -0.77 -16.16 2.69
C ALA A 352 0.26 -15.41 1.82
N TYR A 353 1.52 -15.30 2.27
CA TYR A 353 2.58 -14.70 1.45
C TYR A 353 2.89 -15.53 0.20
N ASP A 354 2.88 -16.87 0.27
CA ASP A 354 3.06 -17.73 -0.92
C ASP A 354 1.95 -17.49 -1.97
N LYS A 355 0.70 -17.31 -1.54
CA LYS A 355 -0.42 -16.98 -2.45
C LYS A 355 -0.25 -15.60 -3.08
N ALA A 356 0.14 -14.60 -2.29
CA ALA A 356 0.42 -13.26 -2.84
C ALA A 356 1.57 -13.30 -3.85
N ALA A 357 2.64 -14.06 -3.57
CA ALA A 357 3.78 -14.19 -4.46
C ALA A 357 3.39 -14.86 -5.79
N ALA A 358 2.56 -15.91 -5.76
CA ALA A 358 2.10 -16.57 -6.98
C ALA A 358 1.31 -15.62 -7.88
N ILE A 359 0.38 -14.83 -7.32
CA ILE A 359 -0.41 -13.87 -8.12
C ILE A 359 0.49 -12.77 -8.70
N LEU A 360 1.43 -12.23 -7.92
CA LEU A 360 2.38 -11.22 -8.39
C LEU A 360 3.28 -11.74 -9.52
N GLU A 361 3.70 -13.00 -9.44
CA GLU A 361 4.52 -13.64 -10.46
C GLU A 361 3.76 -13.85 -11.78
N ASP A 362 2.48 -14.23 -11.70
CA ASP A 362 1.66 -14.56 -12.87
C ASP A 362 1.10 -13.31 -13.59
N GLU A 363 0.77 -12.24 -12.86
CA GLU A 363 -0.06 -11.14 -13.37
C GLU A 363 0.68 -9.83 -13.62
N ALA A 364 1.58 -9.44 -12.72
CA ALA A 364 2.35 -8.21 -12.83
C ALA A 364 3.47 -8.21 -11.80
N PRO A 365 4.75 -8.23 -12.22
CA PRO A 365 5.85 -8.08 -11.29
C PRO A 365 5.93 -6.61 -10.86
N ASP A 366 5.10 -6.21 -9.89
CA ASP A 366 5.51 -5.17 -8.95
C ASP A 366 6.74 -5.73 -8.22
N PHE A 367 7.92 -5.52 -8.82
CA PHE A 367 9.17 -6.10 -8.34
C PHE A 367 9.45 -5.67 -6.89
N THR A 368 9.06 -4.44 -6.53
CA THR A 368 9.16 -3.89 -5.18
C THR A 368 8.37 -4.70 -4.17
N ARG A 369 7.12 -5.02 -4.48
CA ARG A 369 6.31 -5.88 -3.61
C ARG A 369 6.79 -7.32 -3.67
N TYR A 370 7.07 -7.84 -4.85
CA TYR A 370 7.41 -9.23 -5.07
C TYR A 370 8.61 -9.68 -4.22
N CYS A 371 9.72 -8.93 -4.23
CA CYS A 371 10.89 -9.28 -3.42
C CYS A 371 10.57 -9.28 -1.91
N PHE A 372 9.78 -8.31 -1.45
CA PHE A 372 9.30 -8.24 -0.06
C PHE A 372 8.49 -9.49 0.31
N VAL A 373 7.52 -9.88 -0.53
CA VAL A 373 6.66 -11.06 -0.28
C VAL A 373 7.49 -12.33 -0.15
N LEU A 374 8.45 -12.54 -1.05
CA LEU A 374 9.29 -13.74 -1.06
C LEU A 374 10.09 -13.89 0.25
N TRP A 375 10.70 -12.81 0.74
CA TRP A 375 11.45 -12.85 1.99
C TRP A 375 10.57 -13.14 3.21
N TYR A 376 9.37 -12.55 3.28
CA TYR A 376 8.42 -12.83 4.36
C TYR A 376 7.87 -14.26 4.30
N ALA A 377 7.60 -14.79 3.10
CA ALA A 377 7.20 -16.18 2.93
C ALA A 377 8.26 -17.14 3.46
N ILE A 378 9.54 -16.93 3.11
CA ILE A 378 10.65 -17.75 3.59
C ILE A 378 10.76 -17.67 5.11
N HIS A 379 10.69 -16.46 5.68
CA HIS A 379 10.79 -16.24 7.12
C HIS A 379 9.77 -17.07 7.89
N TRP A 380 8.49 -16.95 7.52
CA TRP A 380 7.43 -17.67 8.21
C TRP A 380 7.46 -19.18 7.93
N ARG A 381 7.90 -19.63 6.75
CA ARG A 381 8.17 -21.06 6.49
C ARG A 381 9.25 -21.62 7.41
N LEU A 382 10.33 -20.87 7.66
CA LEU A 382 11.39 -21.28 8.58
C LEU A 382 10.91 -21.34 10.04
N ARG A 383 10.08 -20.38 10.45
CA ARG A 383 9.46 -20.39 11.79
C ARG A 383 8.46 -21.54 11.98
N ALA A 384 7.71 -21.88 10.93
CA ALA A 384 6.75 -22.98 10.95
C ALA A 384 7.38 -24.37 10.77
N GLY A 385 8.58 -24.44 10.18
CA GLY A 385 9.22 -25.70 9.79
C GLY A 385 8.64 -26.33 8.51
N GLY A 386 9.13 -27.52 8.17
CA GLY A 386 8.64 -28.33 7.05
C GLY A 386 9.20 -27.98 5.66
N LEU A 387 10.11 -27.00 5.59
CA LEU A 387 10.83 -26.68 4.35
C LEU A 387 12.08 -27.55 4.25
N SER A 388 12.32 -28.23 3.13
CA SER A 388 13.60 -28.91 2.88
C SER A 388 14.72 -27.90 2.63
N VAL A 389 15.98 -28.23 2.96
CA VAL A 389 17.15 -27.38 2.67
C VAL A 389 17.23 -27.01 1.18
N ARG A 390 16.93 -27.95 0.28
CA ARG A 390 16.87 -27.71 -1.17
C ARG A 390 15.84 -26.65 -1.56
N LYS A 391 14.61 -26.77 -1.04
CA LYS A 391 13.55 -25.75 -1.26
C LYS A 391 13.93 -24.40 -0.66
N LEU A 392 14.61 -24.38 0.49
CA LEU A 392 15.13 -23.14 1.08
C LEU A 392 16.14 -22.46 0.14
N ARG A 393 17.12 -23.21 -0.39
CA ARG A 393 18.10 -22.69 -1.37
C ARG A 393 17.41 -22.07 -2.58
N SER A 394 16.48 -22.81 -3.20
CA SER A 394 15.73 -22.33 -4.36
C SER A 394 14.95 -21.04 -4.06
N ARG A 395 14.20 -20.99 -2.95
CA ARG A 395 13.43 -19.80 -2.57
C ARG A 395 14.31 -18.60 -2.24
N VAL A 396 15.41 -18.81 -1.51
CA VAL A 396 16.37 -17.73 -1.19
C VAL A 396 17.04 -17.19 -2.46
N ASN A 397 17.39 -18.05 -3.42
CA ASN A 397 17.95 -17.60 -4.70
C ASN A 397 16.93 -16.77 -5.48
N LYS A 398 15.69 -17.25 -5.60
CA LYS A 398 14.60 -16.50 -6.23
C LYS A 398 14.37 -15.13 -5.58
N ALA A 399 14.36 -15.08 -4.24
CA ALA A 399 14.21 -13.83 -3.50
C ALA A 399 15.39 -12.87 -3.71
N LYS A 400 16.63 -13.39 -3.85
CA LYS A 400 17.81 -12.58 -4.19
C LYS A 400 17.70 -12.02 -5.60
N GLU A 401 17.38 -12.85 -6.59
CA GLU A 401 17.19 -12.43 -7.99
C GLU A 401 16.15 -11.32 -8.08
N ALA A 402 14.98 -11.50 -7.45
CA ALA A 402 13.95 -10.47 -7.38
C ALA A 402 14.45 -9.19 -6.67
N THR A 403 15.24 -9.31 -5.60
CA THR A 403 15.80 -8.14 -4.90
C THR A 403 16.78 -7.36 -5.78
N GLU A 404 17.65 -8.05 -6.51
CA GLU A 404 18.62 -7.39 -7.42
C GLU A 404 17.92 -6.74 -8.61
N GLU A 405 16.83 -7.33 -9.12
CA GLU A 405 16.02 -6.69 -10.15
C GLU A 405 15.37 -5.40 -9.64
N THR A 406 14.77 -5.43 -8.44
CA THR A 406 14.13 -4.25 -7.83
C THR A 406 15.08 -3.09 -7.60
N LYS A 407 16.34 -3.37 -7.22
CA LYS A 407 17.36 -2.34 -7.00
C LYS A 407 17.67 -1.49 -8.23
N ARG A 408 17.31 -1.97 -9.44
CA ARG A 408 17.43 -1.16 -10.66
C ARG A 408 16.49 0.04 -10.68
N PHE A 409 15.43 0.00 -9.87
CA PHE A 409 14.36 1.00 -9.86
C PHE A 409 14.21 1.71 -8.51
N VAL A 410 14.61 1.06 -7.41
CA VAL A 410 14.38 1.56 -6.04
C VAL A 410 15.65 1.41 -5.21
N ASP A 411 16.24 2.55 -4.86
CA ASP A 411 17.33 2.64 -3.88
C ASP A 411 16.84 2.24 -2.48
N ASP A 412 17.72 1.65 -1.67
CA ASP A 412 17.46 1.28 -0.26
C ASP A 412 16.29 0.32 -0.01
N ILE A 413 15.80 -0.40 -1.02
CA ILE A 413 14.70 -1.36 -0.87
C ILE A 413 14.95 -2.41 0.23
N GLU A 414 16.21 -2.77 0.43
CA GLU A 414 16.64 -3.78 1.39
C GLU A 414 16.40 -3.37 2.85
N ASP A 415 16.32 -2.08 3.14
CA ASP A 415 16.13 -1.56 4.49
C ASP A 415 14.75 -1.89 5.05
N SER A 416 13.76 -1.95 4.17
CA SER A 416 12.37 -2.28 4.51
C SER A 416 12.20 -3.69 5.09
N PHE A 417 13.08 -4.64 4.77
CA PHE A 417 12.99 -6.03 5.23
C PHE A 417 14.34 -6.61 5.67
N ARG A 418 15.24 -5.72 6.11
CA ARG A 418 16.63 -6.04 6.44
C ARG A 418 16.76 -7.21 7.40
N ASP A 419 16.03 -7.18 8.52
CA ASP A 419 16.13 -8.20 9.58
C ASP A 419 15.61 -9.55 9.13
N ILE A 420 14.48 -9.57 8.42
CA ILE A 420 13.86 -10.77 7.88
C ILE A 420 14.78 -11.44 6.85
N ARG A 421 15.36 -10.65 5.96
CA ARG A 421 16.33 -11.12 4.98
C ARG A 421 17.60 -11.64 5.64
N LYS A 422 18.13 -10.90 6.63
CA LYS A 422 19.32 -11.31 7.39
C LYS A 422 19.08 -12.65 8.08
N PHE A 423 17.94 -12.81 8.75
CA PHE A 423 17.49 -14.08 9.32
C PHE A 423 17.51 -15.20 8.28
N CYS A 424 16.80 -15.03 7.15
CA CYS A 424 16.70 -16.08 6.13
C CYS A 424 18.07 -16.47 5.55
N LYS A 425 18.92 -15.48 5.26
CA LYS A 425 20.29 -15.70 4.75
C LYS A 425 21.17 -16.40 5.78
N GLN A 426 21.06 -16.01 7.06
CA GLN A 426 21.85 -16.60 8.14
C GLN A 426 21.47 -18.05 8.41
N GLN A 427 20.17 -18.38 8.42
CA GLN A 427 19.72 -19.76 8.58
C GLN A 427 20.17 -20.64 7.40
N LEU A 428 20.10 -20.14 6.16
CA LEU A 428 20.63 -20.88 5.01
C LEU A 428 22.15 -21.07 5.10
N LYS A 429 22.90 -20.06 5.57
CA LYS A 429 24.35 -20.15 5.77
C LYS A 429 24.70 -21.27 6.76
N ILE A 430 24.08 -21.25 7.95
CA ILE A 430 24.29 -22.27 9.00
C ILE A 430 23.98 -23.67 8.46
N LEU A 431 22.89 -23.83 7.71
CA LEU A 431 22.53 -25.11 7.09
C LEU A 431 23.55 -25.58 6.05
N ASN A 432 24.05 -24.68 5.21
CA ASN A 432 25.05 -25.02 4.20
C ASN A 432 26.41 -25.37 4.82
N GLU A 433 26.78 -24.76 5.94
CA GLU A 433 28.02 -25.04 6.66
C GLU A 433 27.93 -26.35 7.45
N SER A 434 26.76 -26.71 7.96
CA SER A 434 26.55 -27.93 8.76
C SER A 434 26.26 -29.19 7.95
N LEU A 435 25.65 -29.07 6.76
CA LEU A 435 25.29 -30.21 5.92
C LEU A 435 26.46 -31.14 5.54
N PRO A 436 27.65 -30.63 5.14
CA PRO A 436 28.77 -31.47 4.73
C PRO A 436 29.30 -32.39 5.83
N SER A 437 29.11 -31.98 7.09
CA SER A 437 29.56 -32.71 8.28
C SER A 437 28.41 -33.44 9.00
N ALA A 438 27.24 -33.53 8.36
CA ALA A 438 26.06 -34.11 8.96
C ALA A 438 26.15 -35.66 9.02
N PRO A 439 25.45 -36.31 9.97
CA PRO A 439 25.42 -37.77 10.05
C PRO A 439 24.87 -38.43 8.76
N PRO A 440 25.25 -39.71 8.50
CA PRO A 440 24.71 -40.47 7.37
C PRO A 440 23.18 -40.46 7.36
N GLY A 441 22.59 -40.14 6.20
CA GLY A 441 21.13 -40.03 6.03
C GLY A 441 20.58 -38.62 6.10
N ILE A 442 21.37 -37.63 6.57
CA ILE A 442 21.02 -36.21 6.46
C ILE A 442 21.56 -35.64 5.14
N THR A 443 20.65 -35.09 4.34
CA THR A 443 20.89 -34.58 2.99
C THR A 443 20.15 -33.27 2.78
N ASP A 444 20.30 -32.65 1.60
CA ASP A 444 19.58 -31.42 1.26
C ASP A 444 18.07 -31.62 1.07
N ARG A 445 17.61 -32.88 0.97
CA ARG A 445 16.20 -33.25 0.87
C ARG A 445 15.49 -33.26 2.21
N ASN A 446 16.25 -33.36 3.30
CA ASN A 446 15.70 -33.38 4.63
C ASN A 446 15.05 -32.04 4.99
N THR A 447 14.03 -32.15 5.82
CA THR A 447 13.15 -31.06 6.25
C THR A 447 13.70 -30.35 7.47
N ILE A 448 13.58 -29.03 7.47
CA ILE A 448 14.04 -28.17 8.56
C ILE A 448 12.92 -28.14 9.62
N LYS A 449 13.28 -28.39 10.88
CA LYS A 449 12.40 -28.22 12.03
C LYS A 449 12.05 -26.73 12.21
N PRO A 450 10.94 -26.39 12.90
CA PRO A 450 10.66 -25.01 13.30
C PRO A 450 11.88 -24.36 13.96
N ILE A 451 12.23 -23.15 13.54
CA ILE A 451 13.40 -22.43 14.07
C ILE A 451 12.97 -21.52 15.23
N PRO A 452 13.37 -21.82 16.49
CA PRO A 452 13.09 -20.96 17.62
C PRO A 452 14.05 -19.77 17.68
N THR A 453 13.66 -18.75 18.44
CA THR A 453 14.52 -17.62 18.79
C THR A 453 15.11 -17.83 20.18
N LEU A 454 16.43 -17.78 20.30
CA LEU A 454 17.18 -17.78 21.54
C LEU A 454 17.61 -16.36 21.89
N ASN A 455 17.23 -15.88 23.07
CA ASN A 455 17.75 -14.61 23.58
C ASN A 455 19.13 -14.81 24.20
N CYS A 456 20.16 -14.30 23.51
CA CYS A 456 21.56 -14.41 23.88
C CYS A 456 22.06 -13.23 24.73
N LYS A 457 21.19 -12.30 25.14
CA LYS A 457 21.58 -11.15 25.94
C LYS A 457 22.26 -11.58 27.23
N GLY A 458 23.47 -11.07 27.46
CA GLY A 458 24.27 -11.39 28.65
C GLY A 458 24.96 -12.76 28.60
N LEU A 459 25.01 -13.42 27.44
CA LEU A 459 25.85 -14.60 27.22
C LEU A 459 27.20 -14.19 26.61
N PRO A 460 28.32 -14.82 27.06
CA PRO A 460 29.61 -14.63 26.40
C PRO A 460 29.57 -15.20 24.98
N ARG A 461 30.37 -14.64 24.07
CA ARG A 461 30.46 -15.09 22.66
C ARG A 461 30.86 -16.57 22.52
N SER A 462 31.53 -17.12 23.53
CA SER A 462 31.95 -18.53 23.60
C SER A 462 30.86 -19.48 24.12
N PHE A 463 29.68 -18.98 24.47
CA PHE A 463 28.63 -19.82 25.04
C PHE A 463 28.11 -20.83 24.00
N ASN A 464 28.20 -22.12 24.34
CA ASN A 464 27.72 -23.19 23.48
C ASN A 464 26.18 -23.29 23.55
N THR A 465 25.50 -22.70 22.57
CA THR A 465 24.03 -22.75 22.47
C THR A 465 23.46 -24.17 22.35
N ALA A 466 24.26 -25.16 21.94
CA ALA A 466 23.82 -26.56 21.90
C ALA A 466 23.52 -27.13 23.29
N SER A 467 24.08 -26.57 24.37
CA SER A 467 23.80 -27.02 25.75
C SER A 467 22.43 -26.56 26.27
N LEU A 468 21.76 -25.63 25.56
CA LEU A 468 20.41 -25.18 25.89
C LEU A 468 19.33 -25.96 25.12
N ASN A 469 19.71 -26.85 24.21
CA ASN A 469 18.76 -27.64 23.46
C ASN A 469 18.20 -28.75 24.35
N ASP A 470 16.94 -28.60 24.75
CA ASP A 470 16.18 -29.74 25.24
C ASP A 470 15.98 -30.71 24.07
N GLN A 471 16.82 -31.75 24.02
CA GLN A 471 16.76 -32.79 22.99
C GLN A 471 15.38 -33.46 22.94
N GLN A 472 14.64 -33.49 24.06
CA GLN A 472 13.31 -34.06 24.13
C GLN A 472 12.26 -33.15 23.48
N GLU A 473 12.36 -31.83 23.68
CA GLU A 473 11.46 -30.86 23.04
C GLU A 473 11.71 -30.77 21.54
N PHE A 474 12.97 -30.63 21.11
CA PHE A 474 13.32 -30.61 19.69
C PHE A 474 13.05 -31.95 18.99
N GLY A 475 13.18 -33.07 19.71
CA GLY A 475 12.87 -34.40 19.20
C GLY A 475 11.39 -34.57 18.81
N ARG A 476 10.48 -33.88 19.50
CA ARG A 476 9.02 -33.94 19.25
C ARG A 476 8.57 -33.07 18.07
N LEU A 477 9.38 -32.10 17.65
CA LEU A 477 9.01 -31.18 16.56
C LEU A 477 9.15 -31.84 15.18
N PRO A 478 8.23 -31.57 14.24
CA PRO A 478 8.28 -32.13 12.90
C PRO A 478 9.51 -31.60 12.15
N GLY A 479 10.22 -32.51 11.46
CA GLY A 479 11.40 -32.20 10.67
C GLY A 479 12.64 -32.96 11.14
N ASP A 480 13.67 -32.92 10.30
CA ASP A 480 14.89 -33.72 10.44
C ASP A 480 16.05 -32.89 10.99
N ILE A 481 16.19 -31.64 10.55
CA ILE A 481 17.33 -30.76 10.83
C ILE A 481 16.91 -29.63 11.77
N GLY A 482 17.57 -29.51 12.92
CA GLY A 482 17.37 -28.40 13.87
C GLY A 482 18.27 -27.20 13.55
N CYS A 483 17.72 -26.00 13.67
CA CYS A 483 18.43 -24.72 13.59
C CYS A 483 17.89 -23.77 14.65
N ILE A 484 18.68 -22.78 15.05
CA ILE A 484 18.31 -21.81 16.10
C ILE A 484 18.66 -20.41 15.62
N ASP A 485 17.76 -19.48 15.88
CA ASP A 485 17.98 -18.05 15.67
C ASP A 485 18.53 -17.39 16.93
N GLN A 486 19.73 -16.86 16.87
CA GLN A 486 20.40 -16.24 18.01
C GLN A 486 20.20 -14.71 17.96
N ARG A 487 19.48 -14.17 18.95
CA ARG A 487 19.25 -12.71 19.09
C ARG A 487 20.16 -12.16 20.19
N GLY A 488 21.08 -11.26 19.82
CA GLY A 488 22.09 -10.67 20.70
C GLY A 488 21.63 -9.40 21.41
#